data_AF-A0A969KYF9-F1
#
_entry.id   AF-A0A969KYF9-F1
#
_cell.length_a   1.000
_cell.length_b   1.000
_cell.length_c   1.000
_cell.angle_alpha   90.00
_cell.angle_beta   90.00
_cell.angle_gamma   90.00
#
_symmetry.space_group_name_H-M   'P 1'
#
loop_
_entity.id
_entity.type
_entity.pdbx_description
1 polymer ?
#
loop_
_entity_poly.entity_id
_entity_poly.type
_entity_poly.pdbx_seq_one_letter_code
_entity_poly.pdbx_strand_id
1 'polypeptide(L)'
;MRENEFRLIELAFDYVSAETEPQAQQVYDQTMLLASDKPTFRLWLDLVAYMEAWNQSKEHKGAMSRASALQFFSTRQAELKSAL
;
A
#
# COMPACT_ATOMS: atom_id res chain seq x y z
N MET A 1 -0.18 12.34 11.06
CA MET A 1 -1.16 11.40 10.45
C MET A 1 -0.99 11.30 8.94
N ARG A 2 -1.14 12.37 8.13
CA ARG A 2 -0.96 12.26 6.66
C ARG A 2 0.44 11.82 6.21
N GLU A 3 1.49 12.26 6.91
CA GLU A 3 2.88 11.92 6.54
C GLU A 3 3.16 10.41 6.58
N ASN A 4 2.62 9.70 7.59
CA ASN A 4 2.74 8.25 7.69
C ASN A 4 1.95 7.54 6.58
N GLU A 5 0.79 8.07 6.17
CA GLU A 5 -0.01 7.50 5.08
C GLU A 5 0.73 7.59 3.75
N PHE A 6 1.33 8.75 3.45
CA PHE A 6 2.17 8.90 2.26
C PHE A 6 3.37 7.96 2.29
N ARG A 7 4.05 7.81 3.44
CA ARG A 7 5.18 6.88 3.52
C ARG A 7 4.76 5.42 3.38
N LEU A 8 3.61 5.02 3.93
CA LEU A 8 3.05 3.67 3.73
C LEU A 8 2.73 3.42 2.25
N ILE A 9 2.19 4.40 1.53
CA ILE A 9 1.95 4.30 0.09
C ILE A 9 3.27 4.13 -0.66
N GLU A 10 4.30 4.94 -0.38
CA GLU A 10 5.61 4.78 -1.03
C GLU A 10 6.23 3.41 -0.72
N LEU A 11 6.10 2.91 0.52
CA LEU A 11 6.54 1.55 0.86
C LEU A 11 5.77 0.47 0.08
N ALA A 12 4.50 0.68 -0.26
CA ALA A 12 3.78 -0.25 -1.13
C ALA A 12 4.35 -0.26 -2.56
N PHE A 13 4.73 0.90 -3.09
CA PHE A 13 5.45 0.99 -4.38
C PHE A 13 6.82 0.31 -4.31
N ASP A 14 7.60 0.60 -3.27
CA ASP A 14 8.91 -0.02 -3.04
C ASP A 14 8.78 -1.55 -2.99
N TYR A 15 7.74 -2.08 -2.32
CA TYR A 15 7.48 -3.52 -2.21
C TYR A 15 7.13 -4.15 -3.55
N VAL A 16 6.18 -3.57 -4.29
CA VAL A 16 5.73 -4.11 -5.59
C VAL A 16 6.82 -4.03 -6.66
N SER A 17 7.74 -3.06 -6.54
CA SER A 17 8.89 -2.92 -7.44
C SER A 17 10.13 -3.69 -7.01
N ALA A 18 10.11 -4.34 -5.83
CA ALA A 18 11.26 -5.08 -5.33
C ALA A 18 11.61 -6.24 -6.27
N GLU A 19 12.87 -6.29 -6.71
CA GLU A 19 13.35 -7.31 -7.65
C GLU A 19 13.92 -8.53 -6.93
N THR A 20 14.07 -8.45 -5.61
CA THR A 20 14.68 -9.49 -4.78
C THR A 20 13.92 -9.69 -3.47
N GLU A 21 13.95 -10.91 -2.94
CA GLU A 21 13.34 -11.26 -1.66
C GLU A 21 13.90 -10.42 -0.48
N PRO A 22 15.21 -10.15 -0.36
CA PRO A 22 15.72 -9.29 0.70
C PRO A 22 15.21 -7.84 0.64
N GLN A 23 15.02 -7.27 -0.56
CA GLN A 23 14.43 -5.93 -0.72
C GLN A 23 12.98 -5.92 -0.26
N ALA A 24 12.18 -6.89 -0.70
CA ALA A 24 10.79 -7.03 -0.28
C ALA A 24 10.67 -7.19 1.25
N GLN A 25 11.54 -8.00 1.86
CA GLN A 25 11.59 -8.19 3.31
C GLN A 25 11.94 -6.88 4.05
N GLN A 26 12.94 -6.13 3.57
CA GLN A 26 13.32 -4.86 4.19
C GLN A 26 12.18 -3.83 4.16
N VAL A 27 11.40 -3.80 3.08
CA VAL A 27 10.24 -2.91 2.94
C VAL A 27 9.09 -3.37 3.84
N TYR A 28 8.86 -4.68 3.93
CA TYR A 28 7.88 -5.27 4.84
C TYR A 28 8.17 -4.90 6.31
N ASP A 29 9.43 -5.03 6.74
CA ASP A 29 9.85 -4.70 8.11
C ASP A 29 9.67 -3.20 8.42
N GLN A 30 10.03 -2.33 7.48
CA GLN A 30 9.78 -0.88 7.59
C GLN A 30 8.30 -0.56 7.73
N THR A 31 7.45 -1.27 6.97
CA THR A 31 6.00 -1.09 7.02
C THR A 31 5.45 -1.55 8.35
N MET A 32 5.90 -2.69 8.88
CA MET A 32 5.49 -3.18 10.20
C MET A 32 5.82 -2.20 11.33
N LEU A 33 6.97 -1.53 11.26
CA LEU A 33 7.36 -0.52 12.25
C LEU A 33 6.54 0.78 12.12
N LEU A 34 6.16 1.15 10.90
CA LEU A 34 5.44 2.40 10.62
C LEU A 34 3.93 2.28 10.84
N ALA A 35 3.34 1.13 10.50
CA ALA A 35 1.93 0.84 10.73
C ALA A 35 1.71 0.59 12.23
N SER A 36 1.35 1.64 12.96
CA SER A 36 1.18 1.65 14.41
C SER A 36 0.08 0.72 14.95
N ASP A 37 -0.74 0.14 14.07
CA ASP A 37 -1.82 -0.78 14.42
C ASP A 37 -2.09 -1.83 13.33
N LYS A 38 -2.75 -2.92 13.73
CA LYS A 38 -3.10 -4.04 12.84
C LYS A 38 -3.99 -3.63 11.66
N PRO A 39 -5.04 -2.80 11.84
CA PRO A 39 -5.87 -2.35 10.72
C PRO A 39 -5.09 -1.59 9.64
N THR A 40 -4.18 -0.70 10.03
CA THR A 40 -3.35 0.08 9.10
C THR A 40 -2.38 -0.82 8.34
N PHE A 41 -1.77 -1.79 9.02
CA PHE A 41 -0.91 -2.77 8.35
C PHE A 41 -1.70 -3.64 7.37
N ARG A 42 -2.91 -4.06 7.76
CA ARG A 42 -3.79 -4.83 6.87
C ARG A 42 -4.19 -4.03 5.63
N LEU A 43 -4.53 -2.76 5.82
CA LEU A 43 -4.83 -1.85 4.72
C LEU A 43 -3.64 -1.72 3.75
N TRP A 44 -2.41 -1.67 4.25
CA TRP A 44 -1.23 -1.66 3.40
C TRP A 44 -1.10 -2.96 2.57
N LEU A 45 -1.33 -4.12 3.17
CA LEU A 45 -1.35 -5.41 2.43
C LEU A 45 -2.43 -5.42 1.33
N ASP A 46 -3.62 -4.91 1.63
CA ASP A 46 -4.71 -4.82 0.67
C ASP A 46 -4.35 -3.85 -0.49
N LEU A 47 -3.62 -2.76 -0.22
CA LEU A 47 -3.08 -1.86 -1.24
C LEU A 47 -2.04 -2.57 -2.13
N VAL A 48 -1.09 -3.32 -1.55
CA VAL A 48 -0.09 -4.08 -2.31
C VAL A 48 -0.76 -5.06 -3.27
N ALA A 49 -1.71 -5.87 -2.78
CA ALA A 49 -2.45 -6.80 -3.61
C ALA A 49 -3.24 -6.10 -4.73
N TYR A 50 -3.85 -4.94 -4.43
CA TYR A 50 -4.55 -4.14 -5.42
C TYR A 50 -3.61 -3.57 -6.48
N MET A 51 -2.40 -3.14 -6.10
CA MET A 51 -1.37 -2.65 -7.02
C MET A 51 -0.86 -3.75 -7.95
N GLU A 52 -0.59 -4.94 -7.43
CA GLU A 52 -0.16 -6.09 -8.23
C GLU A 52 -1.23 -6.47 -9.25
N ALA A 53 -2.49 -6.58 -8.82
CA ALA A 53 -3.62 -6.88 -9.71
C ALA A 53 -3.80 -5.80 -10.78
N TRP A 54 -3.70 -4.52 -10.42
CA TRP A 54 -3.76 -3.41 -11.35
C TRP A 54 -2.65 -3.49 -12.42
N ASN A 55 -1.42 -3.72 -11.99
CA ASN A 55 -0.25 -3.75 -12.87
C ASN A 55 -0.24 -4.96 -13.82
N GLN A 56 -0.92 -6.04 -13.45
CA GLN A 56 -1.10 -7.23 -14.29
C GLN A 56 -2.31 -7.13 -15.23
N SER A 57 -3.26 -6.23 -14.96
CA SER A 57 -4.47 -6.08 -15.76
C SER A 57 -4.20 -5.47 -17.13
N LYS A 58 -4.82 -6.03 -18.18
CA LYS A 58 -4.80 -5.46 -19.54
C LYS A 58 -5.77 -4.28 -19.71
N GLU A 59 -6.65 -4.05 -18.73
CA GLU A 59 -7.64 -2.96 -18.78
C GLU A 59 -7.01 -1.60 -18.48
N HIS A 60 -5.91 -1.58 -17.74
CA HIS A 60 -5.18 -0.37 -17.39
C HIS A 60 -4.00 -0.16 -18.34
N LYS A 61 -3.86 1.06 -18.88
CA LYS A 61 -2.80 1.40 -19.85
C LYS A 61 -1.43 1.71 -19.20
N GLY A 62 -1.25 1.39 -17.93
CA GLY A 62 -0.03 1.66 -17.20
C GLY A 62 -0.09 1.24 -15.73
N ALA A 63 1.08 1.24 -15.10
CA ALA A 63 1.21 0.94 -13.68
C ALA A 63 0.38 1.91 -12.83
N MET A 64 -0.02 1.45 -11.64
CA MET A 64 -0.79 2.28 -10.71
C MET A 64 -0.07 3.59 -10.40
N SER A 65 -0.81 4.70 -10.41
CA SER A 65 -0.27 6.00 -10.00
C SER A 65 -0.31 6.17 -8.48
N ARG A 66 0.56 7.03 -7.95
CA ARG A 66 0.52 7.45 -6.52
C ARG A 66 -0.81 8.06 -6.13
N ALA A 67 -1.46 8.79 -7.02
CA ALA A 67 -2.79 9.37 -6.77
C ALA A 67 -3.86 8.28 -6.62
N SER A 68 -3.82 7.24 -7.46
CA SER A 68 -4.72 6.09 -7.37
C SER A 68 -4.50 5.29 -6.08
N ALA A 69 -3.24 5.08 -5.70
CA ALA A 69 -2.87 4.41 -4.45
C ALA A 69 -3.35 5.21 -3.21
N LEU A 70 -3.15 6.54 -3.22
CA LEU A 70 -3.65 7.43 -2.17
C LEU A 70 -5.18 7.37 -2.07
N GLN A 71 -5.88 7.45 -3.20
CA GLN A 71 -7.35 7.38 -3.22
C GLN A 71 -7.85 6.06 -2.63
N PHE A 72 -7.24 4.93 -3.01
CA PHE A 72 -7.55 3.62 -2.43
C PHE A 72 -7.33 3.63 -0.92
N PHE A 73 -6.15 4.05 -0.47
CA PHE A 73 -5.76 4.01 0.93
C PHE A 73 -6.68 4.87 1.79
N SER A 74 -6.93 6.12 1.39
CA SER A 74 -7.83 7.04 2.09
C SER A 74 -9.28 6.54 2.15
N THR A 75 -9.77 5.92 1.06
CA THR A 75 -11.15 5.39 1.01
C THR A 75 -11.32 4.24 2.01
N ARG A 76 -10.42 3.25 1.97
CA ARG A 76 -10.48 2.10 2.88
C ARG A 76 -10.23 2.47 4.34
N GLN A 77 -9.34 3.43 4.59
CA GLN A 77 -9.12 3.91 5.95
C GLN A 77 -10.38 4.61 6.52
N ALA A 78 -11.13 5.34 5.68
CA ALA A 78 -12.41 5.95 6.09
C ALA A 78 -13.50 4.91 6.35
N GLU A 79 -13.57 3.85 5.54
CA GLU A 79 -14.46 2.71 5.76
C GLU A 79 -14.19 2.02 7.10
N LEU A 80 -12.91 1.74 7.42
CA LEU A 80 -12.50 1.14 8.69
C LEU A 80 -12.87 2.00 9.90
N LYS A 81 -12.77 3.32 9.78
CA LYS A 81 -13.14 4.26 10.85
C LYS A 81 -14.66 4.40 11.03
N SER A 82 -15.43 4.16 9.98
CA SER A 82 -16.90 4.29 9.99
C SER A 82 -17.60 3.00 10.45
N ALA A 83 -16.88 1.87 10.45
CA ALA A 83 -17.36 0.58 10.92
C ALA A 83 -17.13 0.33 12.43
N LEU A 84 -16.48 1.28 13.12
CA LEU A 84 -16.20 1.30 14.57
C LEU A 84 -17.16 2.24 15.29
#